data_AF-A0A3P1XQW0-F1
#
_entry.id   AF-A0A3P1XQW0-F1
#
_cell.length_a   1.000
_cell.length_b   1.000
_cell.length_c   1.000
_cell.angle_alpha   90.00
_cell.angle_beta   90.00
_cell.angle_gamma   90.00
#
_symmetry.space_group_name_H-M   'P 1'
#
loop_
_entity.id
_entity.type
_entity.pdbx_description
1 polymer ?
#
loop_
_entity_poly.entity_id
_entity_poly.type
_entity_poly.pdbx_seq_one_letter_code
_entity_poly.pdbx_strand_id
1 'polypeptide(L)'
;MRCRPRNKEGSTMKHMMLLVCLMLMPVFLRAQTSDPSKPGDVLLNEIMANPKGLTTLPETEYVEIYNASGKSLSLKGWVFIYDKTTIALPDVTLPIGGYAVL
;
A
#
# COMPACT_ATOMS: atom_id res chain seq x y z
N MET A 1 -35.62 9.67 -56.08
CA MET A 1 -34.87 9.93 -54.82
C MET A 1 -35.04 8.73 -53.90
N ARG A 2 -33.98 7.97 -53.62
CA ARG A 2 -34.03 6.78 -52.75
C ARG A 2 -33.27 7.09 -51.46
N CYS A 3 -33.97 7.32 -50.35
CA CYS A 3 -33.35 7.49 -49.03
C CYS A 3 -32.88 6.12 -48.51
N ARG A 4 -31.58 5.97 -48.25
CA ARG A 4 -31.06 4.80 -47.50
C ARG A 4 -31.36 4.97 -46.01
N PRO A 5 -31.82 3.92 -45.30
CA PRO A 5 -32.01 3.99 -43.87
C PRO A 5 -30.65 4.04 -43.17
N ARG A 6 -30.45 5.05 -42.31
CA ARG A 6 -29.27 5.20 -41.47
C ARG A 6 -29.38 4.20 -40.31
N ASN A 7 -28.46 3.25 -40.27
CA ASN A 7 -28.31 2.20 -39.26
C ASN A 7 -28.18 2.78 -37.83
N LYS A 8 -29.31 2.92 -37.12
CA LYS A 8 -29.37 3.40 -35.73
C LYS A 8 -28.74 2.44 -34.72
N GLU A 9 -28.63 1.16 -35.06
CA GLU A 9 -28.13 0.08 -34.21
C GLU A 9 -26.63 0.20 -33.90
N GLY A 10 -25.86 0.75 -34.83
CA GLY A 10 -24.46 1.06 -34.59
C GLY A 10 -24.28 2.17 -33.56
N SER A 11 -25.18 3.17 -33.52
CA SER A 11 -25.07 4.33 -32.62
C SER A 11 -25.37 3.99 -31.17
N THR A 12 -26.35 3.12 -30.92
CA THR A 12 -26.73 2.71 -29.56
C THR A 12 -25.63 1.89 -28.89
N MET A 13 -24.91 1.02 -29.63
CA MET A 13 -23.82 0.23 -29.07
C MET A 13 -22.58 1.06 -28.69
N LYS A 14 -22.26 2.13 -29.44
CA LYS A 14 -21.13 3.03 -29.10
C LYS A 14 -21.43 3.87 -27.86
N HIS A 15 -22.67 4.36 -27.74
CA HIS A 15 -23.07 5.14 -26.57
C HIS A 15 -23.22 4.27 -25.33
N MET A 16 -23.71 3.03 -25.48
CA MET A 16 -23.79 2.06 -24.38
C MET A 16 -22.40 1.63 -23.89
N MET A 17 -21.45 1.42 -24.81
CA MET A 17 -20.06 1.10 -24.46
C MET A 17 -19.32 2.30 -23.83
N LEU A 18 -19.62 3.53 -24.25
CA LEU A 18 -19.11 4.76 -23.62
C LEU A 18 -19.69 4.97 -22.21
N LEU A 19 -20.97 4.63 -21.99
CA LEU A 19 -21.63 4.71 -20.68
C LEU A 19 -21.07 3.67 -19.69
N VAL A 20 -20.79 2.44 -20.17
CA VAL A 20 -20.16 1.39 -19.36
C VAL A 20 -18.74 1.78 -18.94
N CYS A 21 -17.95 2.38 -19.85
CA CYS A 21 -16.64 2.92 -19.50
C CYS A 21 -16.72 4.08 -18.48
N LEU A 22 -17.68 5.00 -18.60
CA LEU A 22 -17.87 6.11 -17.65
C LEU A 22 -18.29 5.64 -16.24
N MET A 23 -19.04 4.54 -16.15
CA MET A 23 -19.48 3.96 -14.87
C MET A 23 -18.41 3.07 -14.22
N LEU A 24 -17.44 2.56 -14.98
CA LEU A 24 -16.32 1.74 -14.48
C LEU A 24 -15.04 2.56 -14.18
N MET A 25 -14.84 3.70 -14.83
CA MET A 25 -13.68 4.58 -14.62
C MET A 25 -13.47 5.09 -13.18
N PRO A 26 -14.49 5.43 -12.37
CA PRO A 26 -14.24 5.85 -10.99
C PRO A 26 -13.84 4.69 -10.06
N VAL A 27 -14.06 3.43 -10.47
CA VAL A 27 -13.65 2.24 -9.69
C VAL A 27 -12.17 1.89 -9.94
N PHE A 28 -11.66 2.16 -11.14
CA PHE A 28 -10.26 1.88 -11.50
C PHE A 28 -9.28 3.01 -11.15
N LEU A 29 -9.75 4.23 -10.87
CA LEU A 29 -8.90 5.38 -10.55
C LEU A 29 -8.71 5.64 -9.05
N ARG A 30 -8.67 4.58 -8.23
CA ARG A 30 -7.94 4.66 -6.96
C ARG A 30 -6.47 4.39 -7.23
N ALA A 31 -5.86 5.31 -7.98
CA ALA A 31 -4.42 5.39 -8.06
C ALA A 31 -3.92 5.65 -6.64
N GLN A 32 -3.27 4.64 -6.06
CA GLN A 32 -2.55 4.73 -4.81
C GLN A 32 -1.44 5.76 -5.05
N THR A 33 -1.66 7.01 -4.65
CA THR A 33 -0.65 8.05 -4.76
C THR A 33 0.52 7.58 -3.90
N SER A 34 1.60 7.15 -4.55
CA SER A 34 2.85 6.81 -3.90
C SER A 34 3.52 8.09 -3.44
N ASP A 35 2.87 8.80 -2.53
CA ASP A 35 3.49 9.92 -1.85
C ASP A 35 4.71 9.35 -1.14
N PRO A 36 5.89 9.97 -1.30
CA PRO A 36 7.07 9.52 -0.56
C PRO A 36 6.77 9.52 0.95
N SER A 37 7.32 8.55 1.67
CA SER A 37 7.27 8.57 3.13
C SER A 37 8.04 9.77 3.64
N LYS A 38 7.49 10.47 4.62
CA LYS A 38 8.11 11.64 5.27
C LYS A 38 8.50 11.28 6.71
N PRO A 39 9.47 12.00 7.31
CA PRO A 39 9.77 11.83 8.71
C PRO A 39 8.51 11.89 9.57
N GLY A 40 8.32 10.92 10.46
CA GLY A 40 7.13 10.77 11.28
C GLY A 40 6.03 9.88 10.69
N ASP A 41 6.11 9.44 9.42
CA ASP A 41 5.17 8.47 8.85
C ASP A 41 5.35 7.07 9.46
N VAL A 42 6.57 6.73 9.86
CA VAL A 42 6.91 5.48 10.57
C VAL A 42 7.54 5.84 11.90
N LEU A 43 7.01 5.25 12.98
CA LEU A 43 7.53 5.40 14.33
C LEU A 43 8.11 4.06 14.79
N LEU A 44 9.21 4.12 15.53
CA LEU A 44 9.70 2.96 16.27
C LEU A 44 8.87 2.88 17.57
N ASN A 45 8.04 1.86 17.69
CA ASN A 45 7.11 1.74 18.81
C ASN A 45 7.74 1.01 20.01
N GLU A 46 8.44 -0.09 19.74
CA GLU A 46 9.07 -0.91 20.77
C GLU A 46 10.45 -1.41 20.32
N ILE A 47 11.36 -1.57 21.27
CA ILE A 47 12.65 -2.21 21.06
C ILE A 47 12.85 -3.23 22.18
N MET A 48 13.01 -4.50 21.81
CA MET A 48 13.48 -5.54 22.71
C MET A 48 14.95 -5.83 22.43
N ALA A 49 15.83 -5.26 23.26
CA ALA A 49 17.28 -5.49 23.18
C ALA A 49 17.74 -6.39 24.34
N ASN A 50 18.59 -7.38 24.03
CA ASN A 50 19.16 -8.31 25.00
C ASN A 50 18.13 -8.97 25.95
N PRO A 51 17.20 -9.79 25.43
CA PRO A 51 16.10 -10.42 26.18
C PRO A 51 16.55 -11.57 27.10
N LYS A 52 17.84 -11.65 27.46
CA LYS A 52 18.40 -12.75 28.24
C LYS A 52 17.75 -12.82 29.63
N GLY A 53 17.34 -14.01 30.03
CA GLY A 53 16.72 -14.26 31.33
C GLY A 53 15.21 -14.07 31.35
N LEU A 54 14.57 -13.88 30.19
CA LEU A 54 13.12 -13.94 30.07
C LEU A 54 12.67 -15.40 30.11
N THR A 55 11.99 -15.77 31.19
CA THR A 55 11.48 -17.14 31.40
C THR A 55 10.08 -17.35 30.81
N THR A 56 9.34 -16.27 30.59
CA THR A 56 7.94 -16.29 30.13
C THR A 56 7.74 -15.78 28.71
N LEU A 57 8.76 -15.16 28.11
CA LEU A 57 8.72 -14.63 26.75
C LEU A 57 9.90 -15.18 25.94
N PRO A 58 9.79 -15.23 24.61
CA PRO A 58 10.92 -15.62 23.76
C PRO A 58 12.13 -14.71 24.03
N GLU A 59 13.31 -15.32 24.16
CA GLU A 59 14.58 -14.60 24.23
C GLU A 59 15.02 -14.13 22.83
N THR A 60 14.13 -13.40 22.14
CA THR A 60 14.35 -12.91 20.77
C THR A 60 14.38 -11.39 20.76
N GLU A 61 15.42 -10.84 20.14
CA GLU A 61 15.51 -9.40 19.90
C GLU A 61 14.57 -9.02 18.76
N TYR A 62 13.85 -7.91 18.92
CA TYR A 62 12.99 -7.38 17.88
C TYR A 62 12.87 -5.87 17.97
N VAL A 63 12.48 -5.28 16.85
CA VAL A 63 11.99 -3.91 16.79
C VAL A 63 10.56 -3.92 16.28
N GLU A 64 9.69 -3.17 16.94
CA GLU A 64 8.33 -2.94 16.45
C GLU A 64 8.26 -1.56 15.81
N ILE A 65 7.73 -1.51 14.60
CA ILE A 65 7.44 -0.26 13.89
C ILE A 65 5.94 -0.05 13.73
N TYR A 66 5.54 1.22 13.77
CA TYR A 66 4.15 1.66 13.64
C TYR A 66 4.01 2.63 12.46
N ASN A 67 3.01 2.41 11.61
CA ASN A 67 2.64 3.33 10.54
C ASN A 67 1.70 4.42 11.08
N ALA A 68 2.28 5.58 11.41
CA ALA A 68 1.56 6.76 11.86
C ALA A 68 1.02 7.62 10.71
N SER A 69 1.26 7.23 9.46
CA SER A 69 0.79 7.98 8.29
C SER A 69 -0.69 7.72 7.99
N GLY A 70 -1.29 8.60 7.19
CA GLY A 70 -2.66 8.43 6.68
C GLY A 70 -2.77 7.51 5.46
N LYS A 71 -1.73 6.73 5.13
CA LYS A 71 -1.66 5.86 3.94
C LYS A 71 -1.02 4.51 4.27
N SER A 72 -1.25 3.51 3.43
CA SER A 72 -0.49 2.25 3.55
C SER A 72 0.94 2.45 3.04
N LEU A 73 1.90 1.85 3.73
CA LEU A 73 3.34 1.96 3.42
C LEU A 73 3.87 0.60 2.99
N SER A 74 4.58 0.55 1.87
CA SER A 74 5.35 -0.64 1.49
C SER A 74 6.75 -0.54 2.05
N LEU A 75 7.19 -1.54 2.81
CA LEU A 75 8.57 -1.67 3.28
C LEU A 75 9.50 -2.28 2.23
N LYS A 76 9.00 -2.54 1.02
CA LYS A 76 9.81 -3.16 -0.03
C LYS A 76 11.09 -2.36 -0.28
N GLY A 77 12.23 -3.03 -0.13
CA GLY A 77 13.55 -2.42 -0.30
C GLY A 77 13.97 -1.47 0.83
N TRP A 78 13.23 -1.40 1.93
CA TRP A 78 13.65 -0.66 3.11
C TRP A 78 14.76 -1.41 3.84
N VAL A 79 15.60 -0.65 4.52
CA VAL A 79 16.69 -1.17 5.34
C VAL A 79 16.64 -0.55 6.73
N PHE A 80 16.92 -1.35 7.74
CA PHE A 80 17.16 -0.91 9.10
C PHE A 80 18.66 -0.79 9.33
N ILE A 81 19.12 0.41 9.64
CA ILE A 81 20.54 0.72 9.85
C ILE A 81 20.74 1.09 11.32
N TYR A 82 21.63 0.37 11.99
CA TYR A 82 22.06 0.69 13.35
C TYR A 82 23.57 0.45 13.49
N ASP A 83 24.26 1.44 14.07
CA ASP A 83 25.73 1.51 14.09
C ASP A 83 26.35 1.29 12.70
N LYS A 84 26.92 0.11 12.43
CA LYS A 84 27.52 -0.28 11.13
C LYS A 84 26.77 -1.42 10.44
N THR A 85 25.66 -1.84 11.01
CA THR A 85 24.86 -2.97 10.52
C THR A 85 23.72 -2.45 9.66
N THR A 86 23.50 -3.10 8.53
CA THR A 86 22.36 -2.84 7.64
C THR A 86 21.59 -4.14 7.47
N ILE A 87 20.31 -4.12 7.83
CA ILE A 87 19.39 -5.27 7.73
C ILE A 87 18.31 -4.92 6.72
N ALA A 88 18.11 -5.76 5.71
CA ALA A 88 16.99 -5.61 4.79
C ALA A 88 15.68 -5.99 5.51
N LEU A 89 14.68 -5.12 5.43
CA LEU A 89 13.37 -5.40 5.98
C LEU A 89 12.57 -6.32 5.04
N PRO A 90 11.63 -7.12 5.58
CA PRO A 90 10.76 -7.94 4.76
C PRO A 90 9.90 -7.08 3.83
N ASP A 91 9.62 -7.61 2.64
CA ASP A 91 8.71 -7.00 1.66
C ASP A 91 7.26 -7.12 2.14
N VAL A 92 6.87 -6.28 3.09
CA VAL A 92 5.53 -6.22 3.68
C VAL A 92 4.91 -4.84 3.48
N THR A 93 3.58 -4.80 3.35
CA THR A 93 2.81 -3.55 3.35
C THR A 93 2.21 -3.33 4.74
N LEU A 94 2.58 -2.23 5.38
CA LEU A 94 1.96 -1.77 6.61
C LEU A 94 0.65 -1.02 6.29
N PRO A 95 -0.50 -1.49 6.80
CA PRO A 95 -1.75 -0.74 6.68
C PRO A 95 -1.68 0.56 7.50
N ILE A 96 -2.66 1.44 7.29
CA ILE A 96 -2.83 2.68 8.08
C ILE A 96 -3.00 2.30 9.55
N GLY A 97 -2.18 2.86 10.44
CA GLY A 97 -2.20 2.50 11.86
C GLY A 97 -1.73 1.07 12.16
N GLY A 98 -1.09 0.40 11.20
CA GLY A 98 -0.57 -0.96 11.34
C GLY A 98 0.77 -1.02 12.05
N TYR A 99 1.06 -2.19 12.61
CA TYR A 99 2.32 -2.52 13.28
C TYR A 99 3.05 -3.65 12.53
N ALA A 100 4.37 -3.66 12.63
CA ALA A 100 5.19 -4.79 12.20
C ALA A 100 6.31 -5.05 13.22
N VAL A 101 6.44 -6.31 13.63
CA VAL A 101 7.55 -6.80 14.47
C VAL A 101 8.60 -7.38 13.55
N LEU A 102 9.83 -6.88 13.65
CA LEU A 102 10.94 -7.11 12.73
C LEU A 102 12.18 -7.61 13.48
#